data_AF-A0A6L7XUY1-F1
#
_entry.id   AF-A0A6L7XUY1-F1
#
_cell.length_a   1.000
_cell.length_b   1.000
_cell.length_c   1.000
_cell.angle_alpha   90.00
_cell.angle_beta   90.00
_cell.angle_gamma   90.00
#
_symmetry.space_group_name_H-M   'P 1'
#
loop_
_entity.id
_entity.type
_entity.pdbx_description
1 polymer ?
#
loop_
_entity_poly.entity_id
_entity_poly.type
_entity_poly.pdbx_seq_one_letter_code
_entity_poly.pdbx_strand_id
1 'polypeptide(L)'
;MFNRGLPAPVRGRARVATDPPSGGGTRKMDCVLSDQAGDFAAIYDEDVELVSVARPASGSLDALAEHLFATRQDVQTQWEQAAGVVDVPLAALAMRIDVEWIGALSEEIALAGEMLSELVGCERVGVRVTTLRRPMCPRFHVDQVPCRMLVTIRGPGTEWIANGDVDQTRLAARDTDAPPIRSGRDIKRLATRNWSLLKGGTWDNRFGGVVHRSPHGTDERLLLSFDPIFENRAEPSS
;
A
#
# COMPACT_ATOMS: atom_id res chain seq x y z
N MET A 1 19.81 -15.30 -0.11
CA MET A 1 18.34 -15.26 -0.28
C MET A 1 18.09 -14.68 -1.66
N PHE A 2 17.67 -15.51 -2.60
CA PHE A 2 17.56 -15.11 -4.01
C PHE A 2 16.33 -14.22 -4.22
N ASN A 3 16.60 -12.97 -4.56
CA ASN A 3 15.63 -11.98 -5.00
C ASN A 3 15.11 -12.39 -6.39
N ARG A 4 13.91 -12.99 -6.47
CA ARG A 4 13.23 -13.22 -7.75
C ARG A 4 12.27 -12.06 -7.96
N GLY A 5 12.60 -11.21 -8.92
CA GLY A 5 11.79 -10.05 -9.28
C GLY A 5 10.39 -10.44 -9.74
N LEU A 6 9.49 -9.45 -9.71
CA LEU A 6 8.12 -9.57 -10.20
C LEU A 6 8.07 -10.21 -11.60
N PRO A 7 7.03 -11.01 -11.92
CA PRO A 7 6.81 -11.44 -13.29
C PRO A 7 6.71 -10.22 -14.22
N ALA A 8 7.24 -10.36 -15.44
CA ALA A 8 7.26 -9.26 -16.41
C ALA A 8 5.83 -8.74 -16.68
N PRO A 9 5.61 -7.41 -16.70
CA PRO A 9 4.28 -6.83 -16.86
C PRO A 9 3.64 -7.22 -18.20
N VAL A 10 2.33 -7.46 -18.18
CA VAL A 10 1.51 -7.57 -19.39
C VAL A 10 1.43 -6.18 -20.01
N ARG A 11 2.03 -5.98 -21.19
CA ARG A 11 2.17 -4.66 -21.83
C ARG A 11 0.80 -4.03 -22.12
N GLY A 12 0.39 -3.06 -21.31
CA GLY A 12 -0.66 -2.09 -21.62
C GLY A 12 -0.17 -1.03 -22.63
N ARG A 13 -1.10 -0.52 -23.45
CA ARG A 13 -0.82 0.34 -24.63
C ARG A 13 0.14 1.51 -24.34
N ALA A 14 1.16 1.62 -25.19
CA ALA A 14 2.14 2.72 -25.20
C ALA A 14 1.46 4.09 -25.31
N ARG A 15 1.82 5.01 -24.40
CA ARG A 15 1.63 6.45 -24.62
C ARG A 15 2.84 7.02 -25.35
N VAL A 16 2.57 8.03 -26.19
CA VAL A 16 3.53 8.71 -27.07
C VAL A 16 4.69 9.26 -26.25
N ALA A 17 5.91 8.89 -26.63
CA ALA A 17 7.15 9.38 -26.06
C ALA A 17 7.32 10.88 -26.40
N THR A 18 7.54 11.70 -25.38
CA THR A 18 8.17 13.01 -25.53
C THR A 18 9.68 12.84 -25.32
N ASP A 19 10.48 13.55 -26.11
CA ASP A 19 11.93 13.40 -26.22
C ASP A 19 12.69 13.36 -24.87
N PRO A 20 13.79 12.60 -24.77
CA PRO A 20 14.55 12.48 -23.54
C PRO A 20 15.38 13.74 -23.25
N PRO A 21 15.42 14.24 -22.01
CA PRO A 21 16.37 15.27 -21.63
C PRO A 21 17.77 14.66 -21.49
N SER A 22 18.73 15.24 -22.19
CA SER A 22 20.16 14.98 -22.02
C SER A 22 20.66 15.59 -20.71
N GLY A 23 20.98 14.75 -19.71
CA GLY A 23 21.68 15.20 -18.50
C GLY A 23 21.71 14.12 -17.42
N GLY A 24 22.91 13.77 -16.94
CA GLY A 24 23.13 12.84 -15.82
C GLY A 24 22.70 13.40 -14.47
N GLY A 25 21.40 13.66 -14.31
CA GLY A 25 20.74 13.92 -13.04
C GLY A 25 20.08 12.65 -12.50
N THR A 26 20.07 12.48 -11.19
CA THR A 26 19.21 11.47 -10.53
C THR A 26 17.78 11.65 -11.03
N ARG A 27 17.25 10.64 -11.71
CA ARG A 27 15.88 10.63 -12.23
C ARG A 27 14.91 10.91 -11.08
N LYS A 28 14.01 11.88 -11.27
CA LYS A 28 13.04 12.30 -10.25
C LYS A 28 11.90 11.29 -10.26
N MET A 29 11.70 10.62 -9.13
CA MET A 29 10.53 9.77 -8.92
C MET A 29 9.28 10.63 -8.68
N ASP A 30 8.19 10.22 -9.28
CA ASP A 30 6.89 10.86 -9.24
C ASP A 30 5.86 9.97 -8.52
N CYS A 31 4.78 10.62 -8.09
CA CYS A 31 3.61 9.99 -7.52
C CYS A 31 2.40 10.33 -8.40
N VAL A 32 1.63 9.31 -8.77
CA VAL A 32 0.43 9.46 -9.58
C VAL A 32 -0.79 9.54 -8.66
N LEU A 33 -1.52 10.64 -8.73
CA LEU A 33 -2.81 10.81 -8.08
C LEU A 33 -3.90 10.76 -9.17
N SER A 34 -4.87 9.86 -9.02
CA SER A 34 -5.93 9.65 -10.01
C SER A 34 -7.25 9.29 -9.35
N ASP A 35 -8.34 9.25 -10.13
CA ASP A 35 -9.64 8.67 -9.79
C ASP A 35 -9.99 7.46 -10.69
N GLN A 36 -9.07 7.05 -11.57
CA GLN A 36 -9.24 5.93 -12.50
C GLN A 36 -8.45 4.70 -12.04
N ALA A 37 -9.12 3.56 -11.92
CA ALA A 37 -8.46 2.30 -11.53
C ALA A 37 -7.37 1.86 -12.53
N GLY A 38 -7.56 2.14 -13.83
CA GLY A 38 -6.57 1.80 -14.86
C GLY A 38 -5.20 2.47 -14.69
N ASP A 39 -5.13 3.57 -13.94
CA ASP A 39 -3.88 4.29 -13.72
C ASP A 39 -2.95 3.58 -12.73
N PHE A 40 -3.41 2.54 -12.04
CA PHE A 40 -2.54 1.65 -11.26
C PHE A 40 -1.41 1.05 -12.10
N ALA A 41 -1.61 0.85 -13.41
CA ALA A 41 -0.58 0.37 -14.32
C ALA A 41 0.65 1.29 -14.40
N ALA A 42 0.50 2.58 -14.06
CA ALA A 42 1.62 3.52 -14.00
C ALA A 42 2.67 3.11 -12.95
N ILE A 43 2.35 2.23 -12.00
CA ILE A 43 3.33 1.69 -11.05
C ILE A 43 4.50 0.99 -11.75
N TYR A 44 4.32 0.52 -12.99
CA TYR A 44 5.40 -0.11 -13.76
C TYR A 44 6.38 0.88 -14.39
N ASP A 45 6.03 2.16 -14.46
CA ASP A 45 6.94 3.18 -14.98
C ASP A 45 8.16 3.32 -14.05
N GLU A 46 9.35 3.42 -14.63
CA GLU A 46 10.60 3.50 -13.86
C GLU A 46 10.62 4.72 -12.95
N ASP A 47 9.94 5.80 -13.35
CA ASP A 47 9.89 7.09 -12.66
C ASP A 47 8.67 7.23 -11.73
N VAL A 48 7.87 6.18 -11.50
CA VAL A 48 6.73 6.24 -10.58
C VAL A 48 7.02 5.40 -9.34
N GLU A 49 7.00 5.98 -8.15
CA GLU A 49 7.21 5.24 -6.89
C GLU A 49 5.90 4.84 -6.19
N LEU A 50 4.83 5.56 -6.49
CA LEU A 50 3.54 5.46 -5.81
C LEU A 50 2.41 5.81 -6.76
N VAL A 51 1.33 5.03 -6.73
CA VAL A 51 0.04 5.38 -7.36
C VAL A 51 -1.05 5.41 -6.31
N SER A 52 -1.84 6.47 -6.27
CA SER A 52 -2.98 6.63 -5.35
C SER A 52 -4.24 6.97 -6.14
N VAL A 53 -5.21 6.06 -6.10
CA VAL A 53 -6.49 6.20 -6.81
C VAL A 53 -7.59 6.50 -5.80
N ALA A 54 -8.30 7.60 -6.00
CA ALA A 54 -9.46 7.99 -5.21
C ALA A 54 -10.60 6.99 -5.43
N ARG A 55 -11.28 6.63 -4.34
CA ARG A 55 -12.46 5.76 -4.37
C ARG A 55 -13.70 6.55 -3.96
N PRO A 56 -14.88 6.21 -4.51
CA PRO A 56 -16.14 6.79 -4.06
C PRO A 56 -16.31 6.62 -2.55
N ALA A 57 -16.90 7.62 -1.90
CA ALA A 57 -17.23 7.50 -0.49
C ALA A 57 -18.25 6.37 -0.28
N SER A 58 -18.04 5.57 0.77
CA SER A 58 -18.95 4.51 1.17
C SER A 58 -19.49 4.79 2.56
N GLY A 59 -20.79 5.13 2.63
CA GLY A 59 -21.45 5.41 3.91
C GLY A 59 -21.40 4.22 4.87
N SER A 60 -21.47 2.99 4.35
CA SER A 60 -21.40 1.78 5.18
C SER A 60 -20.02 1.56 5.80
N LEU A 61 -18.94 1.81 5.04
CA LEU A 61 -17.57 1.69 5.56
C LEU A 61 -17.26 2.81 6.58
N ASP A 62 -17.80 4.00 6.34
CA ASP A 62 -17.67 5.13 7.27
C ASP A 62 -18.39 4.84 8.59
N ALA A 63 -19.63 4.37 8.52
CA ALA A 63 -20.43 4.01 9.69
C ALA A 63 -19.82 2.82 10.46
N LEU A 64 -19.27 1.82 9.77
CA LEU A 64 -18.48 0.76 10.38
C LEU A 64 -17.31 1.32 11.20
N ALA A 65 -16.49 2.19 10.59
CA ALA A 65 -15.33 2.74 11.28
C ALA A 65 -15.75 3.54 12.52
N GLU A 66 -16.78 4.36 12.41
CA GLU A 66 -17.35 5.12 13.53
C GLU A 66 -17.86 4.20 14.64
N HIS A 67 -18.55 3.12 14.29
CA HIS A 67 -19.02 2.11 15.23
C HIS A 67 -17.85 1.48 15.99
N LEU A 68 -16.82 0.98 15.29
CA LEU A 68 -15.64 0.36 15.92
C LEU A 68 -14.93 1.31 16.89
N PHE A 69 -14.87 2.60 16.55
CA PHE A 69 -14.27 3.62 17.41
C PHE A 69 -15.14 3.88 18.65
N ALA A 70 -16.45 4.07 18.46
CA ALA A 70 -17.40 4.34 19.53
C ALA A 70 -17.49 3.19 20.55
N THR A 71 -17.51 1.94 20.09
CA THR A 71 -17.57 0.74 20.94
C THR A 71 -16.22 0.31 21.50
N ARG A 72 -15.15 1.01 21.10
CA ARG A 72 -13.75 0.69 21.41
C ARG A 72 -13.34 -0.73 21.00
N GLN A 73 -13.98 -1.28 19.98
CA GLN A 73 -13.68 -2.60 19.45
C GLN A 73 -12.34 -2.58 18.70
N ASP A 74 -11.39 -3.40 19.15
CA ASP A 74 -10.08 -3.52 18.52
C ASP A 74 -10.10 -4.67 17.50
N VAL A 75 -9.97 -4.30 16.22
CA VAL A 75 -9.83 -5.25 15.13
C VAL A 75 -8.37 -5.27 14.74
N GLN A 76 -7.66 -6.35 15.07
CA GLN A 76 -6.34 -6.65 14.54
C GLN A 76 -6.33 -8.08 14.04
N THR A 77 -6.44 -8.24 12.73
CA THR A 77 -6.48 -9.54 12.10
C THR A 77 -5.75 -9.52 10.77
N GLN A 78 -5.20 -10.66 10.41
CA GLN A 78 -4.55 -10.88 9.13
C GLN A 78 -4.80 -12.31 8.66
N TRP A 79 -4.89 -12.49 7.36
CA TRP A 79 -5.05 -13.78 6.71
C TRP A 79 -4.51 -13.72 5.29
N GLU A 80 -4.51 -14.87 4.62
CA GLU A 80 -4.22 -14.96 3.19
C GLU A 80 -5.46 -15.46 2.47
N GLN A 81 -5.70 -14.96 1.27
CA GLN A 81 -6.80 -15.42 0.43
C GLN A 81 -6.39 -15.42 -1.04
N ALA A 82 -7.11 -16.21 -1.84
CA ALA A 82 -7.11 -16.02 -3.28
C ALA A 82 -7.78 -14.68 -3.63
N ALA A 83 -7.37 -14.11 -4.74
CA ALA A 83 -7.94 -12.87 -5.28
C ALA A 83 -9.44 -13.00 -5.55
N GLY A 84 -10.20 -11.92 -5.33
CA GLY A 84 -11.65 -11.88 -5.59
C GLY A 84 -12.55 -12.72 -4.67
N VAL A 85 -11.98 -13.45 -3.70
CA VAL A 85 -12.78 -14.29 -2.78
C VAL A 85 -13.40 -13.45 -1.66
N VAL A 86 -14.75 -13.46 -1.58
CA VAL A 86 -15.54 -12.72 -0.58
C VAL A 86 -15.82 -13.49 0.71
N ASP A 87 -15.82 -14.83 0.67
CA ASP A 87 -16.21 -15.67 1.83
C ASP A 87 -15.14 -15.74 2.92
N VAL A 88 -13.86 -15.66 2.54
CA VAL A 88 -12.74 -15.72 3.50
C VAL A 88 -12.72 -14.49 4.41
N PRO A 89 -12.86 -13.24 3.89
CA PRO A 89 -13.10 -12.07 4.74
C PRO A 89 -14.24 -12.24 5.73
N LEU A 90 -15.39 -12.78 5.29
CA LEU A 90 -16.55 -12.99 6.16
C LEU A 90 -16.18 -13.84 7.38
N ALA A 91 -15.54 -14.99 7.16
CA ALA A 91 -15.12 -15.89 8.22
C ALA A 91 -14.04 -15.28 9.14
N ALA A 92 -13.07 -14.55 8.58
CA ALA A 92 -11.99 -13.91 9.33
C ALA A 92 -12.49 -12.79 10.26
N LEU A 93 -13.60 -12.13 9.88
CA LEU A 93 -14.17 -10.97 10.55
C LEU A 93 -15.36 -11.30 11.45
N ALA A 94 -16.07 -12.42 11.25
CA ALA A 94 -17.29 -12.78 11.98
C ALA A 94 -17.18 -12.81 13.50
N MET A 95 -15.98 -13.05 14.04
CA MET A 95 -15.72 -13.04 15.49
C MET A 95 -15.26 -11.68 16.03
N ARG A 96 -15.11 -10.68 15.15
CA ARG A 96 -14.44 -9.40 15.43
C ARG A 96 -15.26 -8.18 15.05
N ILE A 97 -16.29 -8.33 14.23
CA ILE A 97 -17.15 -7.26 13.74
C ILE A 97 -18.57 -7.80 13.67
N ASP A 98 -19.56 -7.00 14.03
CA ASP A 98 -20.97 -7.39 13.92
C ASP A 98 -21.38 -7.66 12.47
N VAL A 99 -22.22 -8.68 12.29
CA VAL A 99 -22.60 -9.24 10.96
C VAL A 99 -23.10 -8.20 9.97
N GLU A 100 -23.76 -7.15 10.46
CA GLU A 100 -24.30 -6.06 9.63
C GLU A 100 -23.22 -5.29 8.86
N TRP A 101 -21.98 -5.26 9.36
CA TRP A 101 -20.89 -4.49 8.75
C TRP A 101 -19.95 -5.34 7.89
N ILE A 102 -19.97 -6.66 8.06
CA ILE A 102 -18.99 -7.55 7.45
C ILE A 102 -19.11 -7.52 5.92
N GLY A 103 -20.32 -7.38 5.38
CA GLY A 103 -20.57 -7.34 3.93
C GLY A 103 -19.78 -6.24 3.22
N ALA A 104 -19.99 -4.98 3.61
CA ALA A 104 -19.33 -3.83 2.98
C ALA A 104 -17.80 -3.90 3.09
N LEU A 105 -17.27 -4.35 4.23
CA LEU A 105 -15.84 -4.50 4.42
C LEU A 105 -15.26 -5.65 3.58
N SER A 106 -16.00 -6.74 3.45
CA SER A 106 -15.58 -7.91 2.67
C SER A 106 -15.56 -7.62 1.17
N GLU A 107 -16.55 -6.87 0.67
CA GLU A 107 -16.56 -6.38 -0.71
C GLU A 107 -15.36 -5.48 -1.02
N GLU A 108 -15.08 -4.51 -0.15
CA GLU A 108 -13.92 -3.62 -0.29
C GLU A 108 -12.59 -4.41 -0.31
N ILE A 109 -12.45 -5.39 0.59
CA ILE A 109 -11.27 -6.27 0.65
C ILE A 109 -11.14 -7.12 -0.61
N ALA A 110 -12.23 -7.73 -1.08
CA ALA A 110 -12.21 -8.58 -2.27
C ALA A 110 -11.84 -7.78 -3.51
N LEU A 111 -12.43 -6.60 -3.71
CA LEU A 111 -12.15 -5.73 -4.86
C LEU A 111 -10.71 -5.18 -4.85
N ALA A 112 -10.22 -4.72 -3.69
CA ALA A 112 -8.84 -4.24 -3.59
C ALA A 112 -7.81 -5.38 -3.77
N GLY A 113 -8.11 -6.57 -3.23
CA GLY A 113 -7.29 -7.76 -3.39
C GLY A 113 -7.25 -8.26 -4.83
N GLU A 114 -8.40 -8.26 -5.52
CA GLU A 114 -8.51 -8.59 -6.95
C GLU A 114 -7.72 -7.60 -7.82
N MET A 115 -7.91 -6.30 -7.60
CA MET A 115 -7.15 -5.26 -8.29
C MET A 115 -5.63 -5.43 -8.12
N LEU A 116 -5.17 -5.69 -6.90
CA LEU A 116 -3.74 -5.94 -6.66
C LEU A 116 -3.26 -7.19 -7.40
N SER A 117 -4.00 -8.29 -7.28
CA SER A 117 -3.69 -9.57 -7.91
C SER A 117 -3.59 -9.47 -9.42
N GLU A 118 -4.58 -8.86 -10.07
CA GLU A 118 -4.58 -8.64 -11.52
C GLU A 118 -3.41 -7.76 -11.95
N LEU A 119 -3.15 -6.69 -11.21
CA LEU A 119 -2.09 -5.76 -11.53
C LEU A 119 -0.73 -6.44 -11.52
N VAL A 120 -0.40 -7.19 -10.46
CA VAL A 120 0.95 -7.75 -10.24
C VAL A 120 1.10 -9.22 -10.61
N GLY A 121 0.02 -9.87 -11.04
CA GLY A 121 0.02 -11.27 -11.47
C GLY A 121 0.28 -12.26 -10.33
N CYS A 122 -0.25 -12.01 -9.12
CA CYS A 122 -0.17 -12.95 -7.99
C CYS A 122 -1.51 -13.66 -7.78
N GLU A 123 -1.50 -14.94 -7.40
CA GLU A 123 -2.74 -15.71 -7.18
C GLU A 123 -3.34 -15.47 -5.79
N ARG A 124 -2.49 -15.07 -4.83
CA ARG A 124 -2.86 -14.88 -3.43
C ARG A 124 -2.43 -13.52 -2.93
N VAL A 125 -3.21 -12.98 -2.01
CA VAL A 125 -2.94 -11.73 -1.31
C VAL A 125 -3.00 -11.96 0.20
N GLY A 126 -2.03 -11.40 0.91
CA GLY A 126 -2.07 -11.25 2.35
C GLY A 126 -2.89 -10.01 2.69
N VAL A 127 -3.93 -10.17 3.49
CA VAL A 127 -4.82 -9.08 3.93
C VAL A 127 -4.61 -8.83 5.41
N ARG A 128 -4.55 -7.56 5.81
CA ARG A 128 -4.58 -7.15 7.20
C ARG A 128 -5.61 -6.06 7.41
N VAL A 129 -6.41 -6.20 8.45
CA VAL A 129 -7.39 -5.21 8.93
C VAL A 129 -6.95 -4.76 10.32
N THR A 130 -6.82 -3.45 10.52
CA THR A 130 -6.29 -2.91 11.78
C THR A 130 -7.01 -1.62 12.18
N THR A 131 -7.59 -1.62 13.38
CA THR A 131 -7.91 -0.39 14.12
C THR A 131 -6.68 0.07 14.90
N LEU A 132 -6.32 1.34 14.73
CA LEU A 132 -5.17 1.97 15.37
C LEU A 132 -5.67 3.12 16.25
N ARG A 133 -5.30 3.10 17.54
CA ARG A 133 -5.52 4.21 18.50
C ARG A 133 -4.23 4.88 18.94
N ARG A 134 -3.10 4.28 18.56
CA ARG A 134 -1.73 4.75 18.77
C ARG A 134 -0.91 4.36 17.54
N PRO A 135 0.16 5.09 17.20
CA PRO A 135 1.02 4.71 16.09
C PRO A 135 1.68 3.35 16.34
N MET A 136 1.41 2.34 15.50
CA MET A 136 2.09 1.04 15.57
C MET A 136 3.53 1.09 15.03
N CYS A 137 3.74 1.84 13.94
CA CYS A 137 5.04 2.00 13.29
C CYS A 137 5.34 3.50 13.14
N PRO A 138 5.65 4.23 14.23
CA PRO A 138 5.90 5.68 14.19
C PRO A 138 7.20 6.06 13.47
N ARG A 139 8.05 5.06 13.19
CA ARG A 139 9.34 5.25 12.54
C ARG A 139 9.21 5.01 11.04
N PHE A 140 9.85 5.89 10.28
CA PHE A 140 9.97 5.72 8.84
C PHE A 140 10.75 4.45 8.51
N HIS A 141 10.20 3.65 7.61
CA HIS A 141 10.77 2.40 7.14
C HIS A 141 10.38 2.14 5.69
N VAL A 142 11.00 1.11 5.13
CA VAL A 142 10.62 0.52 3.86
C VAL A 142 10.20 -0.92 4.12
N ASP A 143 9.02 -1.30 3.65
CA ASP A 143 8.58 -2.69 3.68
C ASP A 143 9.39 -3.55 2.70
N GLN A 144 9.80 -4.73 3.16
CA GLN A 144 10.55 -5.71 2.35
C GLN A 144 9.60 -6.64 1.57
N VAL A 145 8.70 -6.02 0.82
CA VAL A 145 7.77 -6.67 -0.11
C VAL A 145 7.93 -6.05 -1.50
N PRO A 146 7.42 -6.67 -2.58
CA PRO A 146 7.52 -6.08 -3.91
C PRO A 146 6.73 -4.77 -3.98
N CYS A 147 5.50 -4.78 -3.48
CA CYS A 147 4.67 -3.60 -3.31
C CYS A 147 3.65 -3.85 -2.21
N ARG A 148 3.06 -2.78 -1.69
CA ARG A 148 1.96 -2.84 -0.72
C ARG A 148 0.86 -1.90 -1.12
N MET A 149 -0.38 -2.40 -1.12
CA MET A 149 -1.56 -1.55 -1.23
C MET A 149 -2.05 -1.17 0.17
N LEU A 150 -2.30 0.12 0.38
CA LEU A 150 -2.81 0.68 1.63
C LEU A 150 -4.14 1.38 1.37
N VAL A 151 -5.13 1.09 2.21
CA VAL A 151 -6.45 1.74 2.19
C VAL A 151 -6.79 2.23 3.59
N THR A 152 -6.87 3.55 3.76
CA THR A 152 -7.34 4.12 5.03
C THR A 152 -8.82 4.36 4.94
N ILE A 153 -9.64 3.50 5.54
CA ILE A 153 -11.10 3.66 5.50
C ILE A 153 -11.51 4.94 6.23
N ARG A 154 -10.96 5.15 7.43
CA ARG A 154 -11.21 6.33 8.26
C ARG A 154 -9.98 6.66 9.08
N GLY A 155 -9.81 7.94 9.44
CA GLY A 155 -8.66 8.45 10.18
C GLY A 155 -7.53 8.95 9.26
N PRO A 156 -6.38 9.36 9.83
CA PRO A 156 -5.27 9.93 9.07
C PRO A 156 -4.58 8.87 8.21
N GLY A 157 -4.27 9.20 6.95
CA GLY A 157 -3.55 8.29 6.06
C GLY A 157 -2.06 8.11 6.43
N THR A 158 -1.43 7.11 5.81
CA THR A 158 0.00 6.83 5.95
C THR A 158 0.83 8.02 5.51
N GLU A 159 1.87 8.34 6.28
CA GLU A 159 2.85 9.37 5.94
C GLU A 159 4.00 8.77 5.14
N TRP A 160 4.50 9.50 4.15
CA TRP A 160 5.57 9.05 3.28
C TRP A 160 6.48 10.20 2.86
N ILE A 161 7.68 9.86 2.42
CA ILE A 161 8.69 10.80 1.91
C ILE A 161 9.00 10.38 0.48
N ALA A 162 8.97 11.34 -0.45
CA ALA A 162 9.35 11.06 -1.83
C ALA A 162 10.81 10.62 -1.89
N ASN A 163 11.17 9.62 -2.69
CA ASN A 163 12.50 9.01 -2.67
C ASN A 163 13.64 10.03 -2.86
N GLY A 164 13.44 11.05 -3.70
CA GLY A 164 14.43 12.13 -3.91
C GLY A 164 14.63 13.07 -2.71
N ASP A 165 13.70 13.06 -1.76
CA ASP A 165 13.70 13.90 -0.56
C ASP A 165 14.22 13.15 0.68
N VAL A 166 14.46 11.85 0.57
CA VAL A 166 14.99 11.01 1.66
C VAL A 166 16.47 11.33 1.93
N ASP A 167 16.79 11.50 3.21
CA ASP A 167 18.17 11.47 3.69
C ASP A 167 18.55 10.02 4.02
N GLN A 168 19.28 9.39 3.09
CA GLN A 168 19.68 7.98 3.20
C GLN A 168 20.61 7.71 4.38
N THR A 169 21.41 8.70 4.80
CA THR A 169 22.31 8.55 5.94
C THR A 169 21.51 8.44 7.24
N ARG A 170 20.47 9.28 7.38
CA ARG A 170 19.54 9.24 8.52
C ARG A 170 18.66 7.99 8.51
N LEU A 171 18.18 7.58 7.33
CA LEU A 171 17.39 6.36 7.19
C LEU A 171 18.18 5.13 7.64
N ALA A 172 19.46 5.04 7.24
CA ALA A 172 20.34 3.93 7.59
C ALA A 172 20.75 3.93 9.07
N ALA A 173 21.00 5.11 9.66
CA ALA A 173 21.45 5.22 11.04
C ALA A 173 20.44 4.64 12.03
N ARG A 174 19.12 4.78 11.77
CA ARG A 174 18.03 4.35 12.68
C ARG A 174 18.23 4.82 14.14
N ASP A 175 19.02 5.86 14.36
CA ASP A 175 19.50 6.27 15.69
C ASP A 175 18.64 7.41 16.28
N THR A 176 17.82 8.07 15.45
CA THR A 176 16.98 9.18 15.89
C THR A 176 15.51 8.95 15.56
N ASP A 177 14.62 9.55 16.35
CA ASP A 177 13.18 9.68 16.04
C ASP A 177 12.91 10.77 14.99
N ALA A 178 13.94 11.49 14.57
CA ALA A 178 13.84 12.50 13.52
C ALA A 178 13.51 11.84 12.17
N PRO A 179 12.60 12.42 11.38
CA PRO A 179 12.34 11.95 10.02
C PRO A 179 13.62 11.92 9.16
N PRO A 180 13.86 10.87 8.36
CA PRO A 180 14.99 10.77 7.46
C PRO A 180 14.72 11.58 6.18
N ILE A 181 14.52 12.89 6.35
CA ILE A 181 14.15 13.82 5.29
C ILE A 181 15.24 14.90 5.15
N ARG A 182 15.53 15.27 3.90
CA ARG A 182 16.45 16.36 3.57
C ARG A 182 15.86 17.70 4.01
N SER A 183 16.72 18.66 4.35
CA SER A 183 16.30 20.00 4.76
C SER A 183 15.45 20.67 3.68
N GLY A 184 14.37 21.34 4.09
CA GLY A 184 13.47 22.07 3.18
C GLY A 184 12.54 21.19 2.34
N ARG A 185 12.33 19.93 2.73
CA ARG A 185 11.38 19.00 2.10
C ARG A 185 10.26 18.62 3.05
N ASP A 186 9.17 18.12 2.48
CA ASP A 186 7.94 17.84 3.22
C ASP A 186 7.65 16.34 3.34
N ILE A 187 7.13 15.97 4.51
CA ILE A 187 6.46 14.67 4.70
C ILE A 187 5.08 14.78 4.09
N LYS A 188 4.76 13.87 3.18
CA LYS A 188 3.46 13.79 2.51
C LYS A 188 2.56 12.80 3.24
N ARG A 189 1.25 12.88 3.00
CA ARG A 189 0.25 11.98 3.58
C ARG A 189 -0.66 11.45 2.49
N LEU A 190 -0.95 10.15 2.53
CA LEU A 190 -1.94 9.53 1.66
C LEU A 190 -3.34 10.00 2.04
N ALA A 191 -4.19 10.23 1.05
CA ALA A 191 -5.56 10.61 1.30
C ALA A 191 -6.35 9.43 1.90
N THR A 192 -7.23 9.73 2.84
CA THR A 192 -8.20 8.78 3.37
C THR A 192 -9.14 8.33 2.25
N ARG A 193 -9.50 7.05 2.24
CA ARG A 193 -10.30 6.32 1.24
C ARG A 193 -9.62 6.03 -0.10
N ASN A 194 -8.44 6.60 -0.37
CA ASN A 194 -7.70 6.22 -1.56
C ASN A 194 -7.13 4.80 -1.43
N TRP A 195 -7.15 4.08 -2.55
CA TRP A 195 -6.32 2.90 -2.72
C TRP A 195 -4.94 3.36 -3.16
N SER A 196 -3.93 3.13 -2.34
CA SER A 196 -2.57 3.60 -2.60
C SER A 196 -1.59 2.45 -2.68
N LEU A 197 -0.97 2.27 -3.84
CA LEU A 197 0.02 1.24 -4.10
C LEU A 197 1.43 1.85 -4.03
N LEU A 198 2.24 1.30 -3.13
CA LEU A 198 3.61 1.73 -2.89
C LEU A 198 4.57 0.66 -3.40
N LYS A 199 5.59 1.05 -4.17
CA LYS A 199 6.74 0.17 -4.45
C LYS A 199 7.48 -0.12 -3.15
N GLY A 200 7.70 -1.39 -2.84
CA GLY A 200 8.47 -1.82 -1.68
C GLY A 200 9.94 -2.08 -2.02
N GLY A 201 10.71 -2.47 -1.01
CA GLY A 201 12.16 -2.63 -1.12
C GLY A 201 12.61 -3.79 -2.02
N THR A 202 11.69 -4.70 -2.39
CA THR A 202 12.00 -5.82 -3.31
C THR A 202 11.39 -5.63 -4.71
N TRP A 203 10.85 -4.45 -5.03
CA TRP A 203 10.28 -4.13 -6.36
C TRP A 203 11.33 -4.26 -7.48
N ASP A 204 12.44 -3.54 -7.36
CA ASP A 204 13.56 -3.47 -8.29
C ASP A 204 14.83 -3.21 -7.47
N ASN A 205 15.95 -3.85 -7.81
CA ASN A 205 17.21 -3.69 -7.08
C ASN A 205 17.82 -2.27 -7.16
N ARG A 206 17.33 -1.42 -8.06
CA ARG A 206 17.72 -0.01 -8.22
C ARG A 206 16.85 0.95 -7.42
N PHE A 207 15.73 0.47 -6.85
CA PHE A 207 14.81 1.30 -6.08
C PHE A 207 14.71 0.79 -4.63
N GLY A 208 15.06 1.66 -3.69
CA GLY A 208 15.11 1.32 -2.27
C GLY A 208 13.75 1.17 -1.59
N GLY A 209 12.64 1.33 -2.31
CA GLY A 209 11.27 1.29 -1.78
C GLY A 209 10.79 2.64 -1.23
N VAL A 210 9.47 2.84 -1.17
CA VAL A 210 8.87 4.06 -0.62
C VAL A 210 9.05 4.10 0.90
N VAL A 211 9.68 5.16 1.38
CA VAL A 211 9.89 5.41 2.82
C VAL A 211 8.60 5.95 3.43
N HIS A 212 8.01 5.21 4.36
CA HIS A 212 6.71 5.55 4.93
C HIS A 212 6.58 5.15 6.41
N ARG A 213 5.53 5.63 7.06
CA ARG A 213 5.20 5.33 8.46
C ARG A 213 3.70 5.53 8.75
N SER A 214 3.25 4.99 9.88
CA SER A 214 1.97 5.44 10.45
C SER A 214 2.10 6.90 10.91
N PRO A 215 1.07 7.74 10.67
CA PRO A 215 1.08 9.14 11.10
C PRO A 215 1.20 9.23 12.63
N HIS A 216 1.85 10.30 13.09
CA HIS A 216 1.83 10.63 14.52
C HIS A 216 0.47 11.19 14.91
N GLY A 217 0.04 10.89 16.13
CA GLY A 217 -1.21 11.39 16.70
C GLY A 217 -1.95 10.34 17.52
N THR A 218 -3.05 10.76 18.11
CA THR A 218 -3.98 9.91 18.87
C THR A 218 -5.28 9.64 18.10
N ASP A 219 -5.39 10.14 16.87
CA ASP A 219 -6.57 9.94 16.04
C ASP A 219 -6.74 8.46 15.72
N GLU A 220 -7.98 7.98 15.87
CA GLU A 220 -8.31 6.61 15.54
C GLU A 220 -8.35 6.41 14.03
N ARG A 221 -7.86 5.25 13.58
CA ARG A 221 -7.78 4.90 12.16
C ARG A 221 -8.18 3.46 11.93
N LEU A 222 -8.96 3.22 10.87
CA LEU A 222 -9.20 1.90 10.31
C LEU A 222 -8.41 1.76 9.01
N LEU A 223 -7.45 0.82 9.01
CA LEU A 223 -6.51 0.59 7.91
C LEU A 223 -6.65 -0.83 7.37
N LEU A 224 -6.65 -0.94 6.04
CA LEU A 224 -6.44 -2.18 5.31
C LEU A 224 -5.06 -2.14 4.65
N SER A 225 -4.32 -3.25 4.71
CA SER A 225 -3.13 -3.44 3.90
C SER A 225 -3.18 -4.77 3.14
N PHE A 226 -2.69 -4.74 1.90
CA PHE A 226 -2.65 -5.88 1.02
C PHE A 226 -1.23 -6.07 0.48
N ASP A 227 -0.71 -7.27 0.65
CA ASP A 227 0.61 -7.67 0.15
C ASP A 227 0.44 -8.81 -0.86
N PRO A 228 1.06 -8.74 -2.05
CA PRO A 228 1.02 -9.84 -3.00
C PRO A 228 1.86 -11.02 -2.49
N ILE A 229 1.34 -12.24 -2.67
CA ILE A 229 2.03 -13.48 -2.31
C ILE A 229 2.36 -14.22 -3.60
N PHE A 230 3.66 -14.34 -3.88
CA PHE A 230 4.16 -15.11 -5.01
C PHE A 230 4.56 -16.50 -4.53
N GLU A 231 3.97 -17.55 -5.12
CA GLU A 231 4.39 -18.91 -4.83
C GLU A 231 5.84 -19.12 -5.28
N ASN A 232 6.63 -19.83 -4.48
CA ASN A 232 7.92 -20.34 -4.92
C ASN A 232 7.65 -21.37 -6.02
N ARG A 233 7.77 -20.97 -7.29
CA ARG A 233 7.96 -21.95 -8.36
C ARG A 233 9.29 -22.66 -8.09
N ALA A 234 9.21 -23.86 -7.52
CA ALA A 234 10.29 -24.82 -7.61
C ALA A 234 10.62 -24.95 -9.10
N GLU A 235 11.87 -24.68 -9.47
CA GLU A 235 12.34 -24.98 -10.82
C GLU A 235 12.05 -26.45 -11.09
N PRO A 236 11.52 -26.83 -12.27
CA PRO A 236 11.44 -28.24 -12.62
C PRO A 236 12.86 -28.79 -12.57
N SER A 237 13.08 -29.83 -11.76
CA SER A 237 14.32 -30.58 -11.77
C SER A 237 14.56 -31.07 -13.20
N SER A 238 15.61 -30.54 -13.83
CA SER A 238 16.13 -30.93 -15.14
C SER A 238 16.30 -32.44 -15.27
#